data_AF-A0A382XXT1-F1
#
_entry.id   AF-A0A382XXT1-F1
#
_cell.length_a   1.000
_cell.length_b   1.000
_cell.length_c   1.000
_cell.angle_alpha   90.00
_cell.angle_beta   90.00
_cell.angle_gamma   90.00
#
_symmetry.space_group_name_H-M   'P 1'
#
loop_
_entity.id
_entity.type
_entity.pdbx_description
1 polymer ?
#
loop_
_entity_poly.entity_id
_entity_poly.type
_entity_poly.pdbx_seq_one_letter_code
_entity_poly.pdbx_strand_id
1 'polypeptide(L)' 'MTQQLKYLLIIQFVSLSFGQFGQNIVQYDDFSWHFIQSKHFDIYYSEDGRAHAEFTADEAEIAYLKIAD' A
#
# COMPACT_ATOMS: atom_id res chain seq x y z
N MET A 1 3.03 52.68 15.11
CA MET A 1 2.79 51.45 15.89
C MET A 1 1.55 50.68 15.41
N THR A 2 0.42 51.35 15.23
CA THR A 2 -0.86 50.74 14.80
C THR A 2 -0.86 50.16 13.38
N GLN A 3 -0.14 50.78 12.43
CA GLN A 3 0.03 50.26 11.06
C GLN A 3 0.77 48.91 11.04
N GLN A 4 1.88 48.82 11.78
CA GLN A 4 2.68 47.59 11.88
C GLN A 4 1.87 46.44 12.51
N LEU A 5 1.06 46.75 13.53
CA LEU A 5 0.15 45.80 14.16
C LEU A 5 -0.94 45.30 13.19
N LYS A 6 -1.47 46.17 12.32
CA LYS A 6 -2.42 45.77 11.28
C LYS A 6 -1.82 44.81 10.27
N TYR A 7 -0.61 45.07 9.78
CA TYR A 7 0.06 44.18 8.84
C TYR A 7 0.35 42.80 9.46
N LEU A 8 0.75 42.77 10.73
CA LEU A 8 0.96 41.52 11.46
C LEU A 8 -0.33 40.69 11.57
N LEU A 9 -1.46 41.34 11.88
CA LEU A 9 -2.77 40.70 11.94
C LEU A 9 -3.22 40.15 10.57
N ILE A 10 -2.98 40.90 9.49
CA ILE A 10 -3.31 40.46 8.13
C ILE A 10 -2.51 39.22 7.75
N ILE A 11 -1.21 39.19 8.07
CA ILE A 11 -0.34 38.03 7.77
C ILE A 11 -0.82 36.77 8.51
N GLN A 12 -1.23 36.88 9.78
CA GLN A 12 -1.77 35.74 10.53
C GLN A 12 -3.10 35.21 9.96
N PHE A 13 -3.96 36.08 9.46
CA PHE A 13 -5.20 35.66 8.79
C PHE A 13 -4.93 34.95 7.45
N VAL A 14 -3.93 35.41 6.70
CA VAL A 14 -3.51 34.78 5.44
C VAL A 14 -2.90 33.40 5.67
N SER A 15 -2.13 33.20 6.74
CA SER A 15 -1.56 31.88 7.03
C SER A 15 -2.60 30.80 7.35
N LEU A 16 -3.73 31.18 7.95
CA LEU A 16 -4.87 30.27 8.20
C LEU A 16 -5.59 29.83 6.92
N SER A 17 -5.33 30.52 5.81
CA SER A 17 -5.93 30.23 4.50
C SER A 17 -5.15 29.16 3.71
N PHE A 18 -3.92 28.85 4.13
CA PHE A 18 -3.10 27.79 3.55
C PHE A 18 -3.28 26.49 4.35
N GLY A 19 -4.25 25.66 3.95
CA GLY A 19 -4.40 24.32 4.51
C GLY A 19 -3.25 23.40 4.08
N GLN A 20 -2.60 22.73 5.04
CA GLN A 20 -1.63 21.67 4.78
C GLN A 20 -2.38 20.39 4.38
N PHE A 21 -2.80 20.30 3.13
CA PHE A 21 -3.36 19.06 2.57
C PHE A 21 -2.26 18.30 1.82
N GLY A 22 -2.30 16.96 1.87
CA GLY A 22 -1.53 16.13 0.94
C GLY A 22 -0.19 15.61 1.47
N GLN A 23 -0.16 15.05 2.66
CA GLN A 23 0.77 13.95 2.90
C GLN A 23 -0.07 12.66 2.90
N ASN A 24 0.06 11.86 1.83
CA ASN A 24 -0.28 10.45 1.93
C ASN A 24 0.68 9.89 2.98
N ILE A 25 0.16 9.65 4.18
CA ILE A 25 0.89 8.83 5.15
C ILE A 25 0.92 7.45 4.54
N VAL A 26 2.09 7.03 4.03
CA VAL A 26 2.31 5.64 3.65
C VAL A 26 2.31 4.86 4.95
N GLN A 27 1.14 4.36 5.32
CA GLN A 27 0.98 3.52 6.48
C GLN A 27 1.46 2.13 6.07
N TYR A 28 2.69 1.82 6.48
CA TYR A 28 3.17 0.44 6.42
C TYR A 28 2.46 -0.29 7.56
N ASP A 29 1.37 -0.98 7.25
CA ASP A 29 0.95 -2.07 8.12
C ASP A 29 2.05 -3.13 8.14
N ASP A 30 2.27 -3.76 9.30
CA ASP A 30 3.20 -4.88 9.42
C ASP A 30 2.68 -6.06 8.58
N PHE A 31 3.04 -6.06 7.30
CA PHE A 31 2.51 -7.01 6.34
C PHE A 31 3.31 -8.32 6.43
N SER A 32 2.67 -9.35 6.97
CA SER A 32 3.25 -10.69 7.03
C SER A 32 3.03 -11.40 5.69
N TRP A 33 4.12 -11.64 4.97
CA TRP A 33 4.11 -12.48 3.78
C TRP A 33 4.29 -13.95 4.17
N HIS A 34 3.52 -14.80 3.52
CA HIS A 34 3.68 -16.24 3.58
C HIS A 34 3.92 -16.79 2.16
N PHE A 35 4.47 -18.00 2.08
CA PHE A 35 4.58 -18.70 0.81
C PHE A 35 4.31 -20.18 0.96
N ILE A 36 3.80 -20.78 -0.10
CA ILE A 36 3.81 -22.23 -0.31
C ILE A 36 4.59 -22.52 -1.58
N GLN A 37 5.16 -23.73 -1.66
CA GLN A 37 5.97 -24.16 -2.78
C GLN A 37 5.37 -25.42 -3.39
N SER A 38 5.16 -25.38 -4.70
CA SER A 38 4.82 -26.54 -5.54
C SER A 38 6.09 -27.08 -6.23
N LYS A 39 5.93 -27.98 -7.19
CA LYS A 39 7.08 -28.56 -7.90
C LYS A 39 7.80 -27.52 -8.77
N HIS A 40 7.06 -26.61 -9.40
CA HIS A 40 7.60 -25.63 -10.34
C HIS A 40 7.40 -24.17 -9.92
N PHE A 41 6.60 -23.89 -8.88
CA PHE A 41 6.25 -22.51 -8.50
C PHE A 41 6.37 -22.26 -7.00
N ASP A 42 6.75 -21.04 -6.66
CA ASP A 42 6.57 -20.47 -5.32
C ASP A 42 5.40 -19.48 -5.37
N ILE A 43 4.41 -19.66 -4.48
CA ILE A 43 3.20 -18.85 -4.43
C ILE A 43 3.22 -18.04 -3.13
N TYR A 44 3.39 -16.73 -3.27
CA TYR A 44 3.39 -15.77 -2.16
C TYR A 44 1.98 -15.25 -1.92
N TYR A 45 1.59 -15.13 -0.65
CA TYR A 45 0.25 -14.69 -0.28
C TYR A 45 0.24 -13.89 1.04
N SER A 46 -0.82 -13.10 1.21
CA SER A 46 -1.08 -12.28 2.40
C SER A 46 -1.73 -13.10 3.52
N GLU A 47 -1.93 -12.50 4.69
CA GLU A 47 -2.78 -13.09 5.73
C GLU A 47 -4.16 -13.52 5.16
N ASP A 48 -4.69 -14.64 5.67
CA ASP A 48 -5.90 -15.34 5.19
C ASP A 48 -5.89 -15.80 3.71
N GLY A 49 -4.78 -15.61 2.98
CA GLY A 49 -4.66 -15.96 1.55
C GLY A 49 -4.36 -17.44 1.26
N ARG A 50 -4.16 -18.29 2.28
CA ARG A 50 -3.62 -19.66 2.10
C ARG A 50 -4.46 -20.53 1.17
N ALA A 51 -5.78 -20.49 1.30
CA ALA A 51 -6.68 -21.28 0.45
C ALA A 51 -6.58 -20.87 -1.03
N HIS A 52 -6.41 -19.57 -1.31
CA HIS A 52 -6.20 -19.07 -2.67
C HIS A 52 -4.83 -19.48 -3.20
N ALA A 53 -3.80 -19.48 -2.35
CA ALA A 53 -2.47 -19.92 -2.73
C ALA A 53 -2.45 -21.40 -3.10
N GLU A 54 -3.11 -22.26 -2.31
CA GLU A 54 -3.22 -23.71 -2.59
C GLU A 54 -3.95 -23.97 -3.92
N PHE A 55 -5.10 -23.34 -4.15
CA PHE A 55 -5.79 -23.43 -5.43
C PHE A 55 -4.91 -22.96 -6.61
N THR A 56 -4.20 -21.85 -6.43
CA THR A 56 -3.30 -21.32 -7.45
C THR A 56 -2.16 -22.28 -7.75
N ALA A 57 -1.59 -22.92 -6.73
CA ALA A 57 -0.53 -23.90 -6.89
C ALA A 57 -0.99 -25.10 -7.75
N ASP A 58 -2.18 -25.64 -7.44
CA ASP A 58 -2.75 -26.79 -8.17
C ASP A 58 -3.00 -26.45 -9.65
N GLU A 59 -3.68 -25.33 -9.91
CA GLU A 59 -3.99 -24.90 -11.28
C GLU A 59 -2.74 -24.52 -12.07
N ALA A 60 -1.73 -23.91 -11.43
CA ALA A 60 -0.47 -23.57 -12.07
C ALA A 60 0.31 -24.83 -12.50
N GLU A 61 0.33 -25.87 -11.67
CA GLU A 61 0.93 -27.17 -12.02
C GLU A 61 0.19 -27.85 -13.18
N ILE A 62 -1.15 -27.85 -13.16
CA ILE A 62 -1.96 -28.38 -14.26
C ILE A 62 -1.67 -27.61 -15.57
N ALA A 63 -1.58 -26.28 -15.51
CA ALA A 63 -1.25 -25.46 -16.66
C ALA A 63 0.17 -25.72 -17.17
N TYR A 64 1.13 -25.85 -16.26
CA TYR A 64 2.51 -26.17 -16.60
C TYR A 64 2.60 -27.48 -17.39
N LEU A 65 1.95 -28.55 -16.93
CA LEU A 65 1.94 -29.84 -17.62
C LEU A 65 1.38 -29.74 -19.04
N LYS A 66 0.37 -28.90 -19.27
CA LYS A 66 -0.24 -28.72 -20.61
C LYS A 66 0.63 -27.94 -21.58
N ILE A 67 1.53 -27.08 -21.08
CA ILE A 67 2.36 -26.18 -21.90
C ILE A 67 3.78 -26.74 -22.08
N ALA A 68 4.25 -27.56 -21.13
CA ALA A 68 5.57 -28.15 -21.14
C ALA A 68 5.67 -29.41 -22.03
N ASP A 69 4.53 -30.01 -22.40
CA ASP A 69 4.41 -31.06 -23.44
C ASP A 69 4.56 -30.47 -24.86
#